data_AF-A0A2H0YBH4-F1
#
_entry.id   AF-A0A2H0YBH4-F1
#
_cell.length_a   1.000
_cell.length_b   1.000
_cell.length_c   1.000
_cell.angle_alpha   90.00
_cell.angle_beta   90.00
_cell.angle_gamma   90.00
#
_symmetry.space_group_name_H-M   'P 1'
#
loop_
_entity.id
_entity.type
_entity.pdbx_description
1 polymer ?
#
loop_
_entity_poly.entity_id
_entity_poly.type
_entity_poly.pdbx_seq_one_letter_code
_entity_poly.pdbx_strand_id
1 'polypeptide(L)'
;MRKSLIIIIIALIFLGAGGWYFWMESKKPAPSSETKPMPEQSSSKKIAMLIAFKDFQDQEYFNTKEVLESGGAVITTLSASLGQAVGKYGGEVKIEKKLEELDVKDFDAVVFIGGSGAFNYIDNSKCHQIAKEAAKQDKVLGAICIAPAILAKAGVLREKKATVWTSSLDRSAEKILKENGADYQDDDVVVDGKIVTANGPAAAKKFGQAIATLLK
;
A
#
# COMPACT_ATOMS: atom_id res chain seq x y z
N MET A 1 -4.77 109.71 14.74
CA MET A 1 -3.53 108.95 14.54
C MET A 1 -3.81 107.47 14.76
N ARG A 2 -3.52 106.66 13.73
CA ARG A 2 -3.46 105.19 13.62
C ARG A 2 -4.34 104.27 14.53
N LYS A 3 -5.37 103.72 13.87
CA LYS A 3 -5.72 102.28 13.69
C LYS A 3 -6.13 101.43 14.91
N SER A 4 -7.45 101.17 14.96
CA SER A 4 -8.14 99.86 14.96
C SER A 4 -7.46 98.62 15.57
N LEU A 5 -8.13 98.08 16.60
CA LEU A 5 -8.81 96.77 16.65
C LEU A 5 -8.16 95.58 15.92
N ILE A 6 -7.92 94.46 16.63
CA ILE A 6 -8.41 93.11 16.29
C ILE A 6 -8.20 92.16 17.49
N ILE A 7 -9.33 91.69 18.02
CA ILE A 7 -9.52 90.47 18.82
C ILE A 7 -9.88 89.37 17.83
N ILE A 8 -9.14 88.25 17.70
CA ILE A 8 -9.66 86.98 17.17
C ILE A 8 -8.96 85.79 17.86
N ILE A 9 -9.67 85.21 18.82
CA ILE A 9 -9.99 83.78 19.00
C ILE A 9 -8.92 82.78 18.51
N ILE A 10 -8.21 82.17 19.46
CA ILE A 10 -7.54 80.88 19.26
C ILE A 10 -8.57 79.79 19.51
N ALA A 11 -9.10 79.20 18.45
CA ALA A 11 -9.90 77.98 18.50
C ALA A 11 -9.47 77.00 17.40
N LEU A 12 -8.98 75.84 17.86
CA LEU A 12 -9.16 74.52 17.26
C LEU A 12 -8.69 74.31 15.81
N ILE A 13 -7.46 73.82 15.65
CA ILE A 13 -7.10 72.93 14.54
C ILE A 13 -6.31 71.74 15.10
N PHE A 14 -7.02 70.67 15.45
CA PHE A 14 -6.46 69.33 15.68
C PHE A 14 -7.30 68.25 14.99
N LEU A 15 -7.75 68.51 13.75
CA LEU A 15 -8.52 67.55 12.96
C LEU A 15 -7.91 67.40 11.56
N GLY A 16 -6.77 66.71 11.46
CA GLY A 16 -6.20 66.38 10.15
C GLY A 16 -5.30 65.15 10.16
N ALA A 17 -4.36 65.06 11.11
CA ALA A 17 -3.34 64.02 11.05
C ALA A 17 -3.83 62.65 11.59
N GLY A 18 -4.60 62.63 12.68
CA GLY A 18 -5.02 61.38 13.32
C GLY A 18 -6.00 60.55 12.48
N GLY A 19 -6.94 61.20 11.81
CA GLY A 19 -7.93 60.54 10.96
C GLY A 19 -7.33 59.95 9.68
N TRP A 20 -6.36 60.65 9.07
CA TRP A 20 -5.65 60.15 7.90
C TRP A 20 -4.81 58.92 8.25
N TYR A 21 -4.07 58.97 9.37
CA TYR A 21 -3.24 57.85 9.81
C TYR A 21 -4.09 56.61 10.10
N PHE A 22 -5.22 56.77 10.80
CA PHE A 22 -6.13 55.67 11.12
C PHE A 22 -6.87 55.12 9.88
N TRP A 23 -7.22 55.99 8.92
CA TRP A 23 -7.82 55.59 7.65
C TRP A 23 -6.86 54.79 6.77
N MET A 24 -5.56 55.13 6.75
CA MET A 24 -4.54 54.36 6.04
C MET A 24 -4.30 52.97 6.67
N GLU A 25 -4.35 52.85 8.00
CA GLU A 25 -4.17 51.57 8.69
C GLU A 25 -5.32 50.59 8.39
N SER A 26 -6.56 51.07 8.32
CA SER A 26 -7.76 50.26 8.03
C SER A 26 -7.87 49.76 6.58
N LYS A 27 -7.03 50.28 5.66
CA LYS A 27 -6.99 49.92 4.24
C LYS A 27 -5.86 48.95 3.90
N LYS A 28 -5.01 48.58 4.86
CA LYS A 28 -4.00 47.54 4.62
C LYS A 28 -4.73 46.21 4.38
N PRO A 29 -4.58 45.60 3.20
CA PRO A 29 -5.12 44.26 3.00
C PRO A 29 -4.48 43.34 4.04
N ALA A 30 -5.29 42.45 4.64
CA ALA A 30 -4.79 41.43 5.54
C ALA A 30 -3.58 40.73 4.88
N PRO A 31 -2.49 40.48 5.63
CA PRO A 31 -1.35 39.76 5.07
C PRO A 31 -1.89 38.47 4.44
N SER A 32 -1.71 38.35 3.12
CA SER A 32 -2.11 37.16 2.37
C SER A 32 -1.46 35.99 3.08
N SER A 33 -2.29 35.06 3.58
CA SER A 33 -1.80 33.82 4.18
C SER A 33 -0.90 33.15 3.15
N GLU A 34 0.41 33.24 3.34
CA GLU A 34 1.37 32.39 2.66
C GLU A 34 0.98 30.95 3.03
N THR A 35 0.24 30.30 2.15
CA THR A 35 0.03 28.86 2.22
C THR A 35 1.40 28.25 2.03
N LYS A 36 2.06 27.87 3.12
CA LYS A 36 3.12 26.85 3.07
C LYS A 36 2.56 25.71 2.21
N PRO A 37 3.30 25.18 1.22
CA PRO A 37 2.85 23.98 0.54
C PRO A 37 2.61 22.93 1.63
N MET A 38 1.38 22.43 1.67
CA MET A 38 1.02 21.29 2.51
C MET A 38 2.03 20.18 2.21
N PRO A 39 2.56 19.48 3.22
CA PRO A 39 3.40 18.31 2.96
C PRO A 39 2.62 17.40 2.03
N GLU A 40 3.27 16.97 0.95
CA GLU A 40 2.74 16.05 -0.04
C GLU A 40 2.10 14.88 0.73
N GLN A 41 0.77 14.82 0.73
CA GLN A 41 0.03 13.69 1.28
C GLN A 41 0.41 12.50 0.40
N SER A 42 1.39 11.71 0.85
CA SER A 42 1.77 10.45 0.20
C SER A 42 0.49 9.67 -0.07
N SER A 43 0.11 9.57 -1.34
CA SER A 43 -1.08 8.84 -1.75
C SER A 43 -1.04 7.42 -1.18
N SER A 44 -2.12 6.97 -0.53
CA SER A 44 -2.21 5.63 0.05
C SER A 44 -1.82 4.57 -0.97
N LYS A 45 -0.91 3.67 -0.59
CA LYS A 45 -0.44 2.57 -1.44
C LYS A 45 -1.57 1.58 -1.69
N LYS A 46 -1.77 1.17 -2.93
CA LYS A 46 -2.82 0.22 -3.33
C LYS A 46 -2.23 -1.17 -3.47
N ILE A 47 -2.83 -2.16 -2.81
CA ILE A 47 -2.32 -3.54 -2.82
C ILE A 47 -3.43 -4.49 -3.25
N ALA A 48 -3.12 -5.34 -4.23
CA ALA A 48 -3.96 -6.45 -4.63
C ALA A 48 -3.59 -7.70 -3.81
N MET A 49 -4.50 -8.20 -2.99
CA MET A 49 -4.35 -9.47 -2.28
C MET A 49 -5.18 -10.56 -2.95
N LEU A 50 -4.54 -11.63 -3.38
CA LEU A 50 -5.16 -12.73 -4.11
C LEU A 50 -5.32 -13.92 -3.16
N ILE A 51 -6.55 -14.39 -3.01
CA ILE A 51 -6.90 -15.52 -2.15
C ILE A 51 -7.70 -16.57 -2.93
N ALA A 52 -7.59 -17.84 -2.52
CA ALA A 52 -8.51 -18.86 -2.98
C ALA A 52 -9.92 -18.59 -2.46
N PHE A 53 -10.95 -18.87 -3.27
CA PHE A 53 -12.35 -18.61 -2.88
C PHE A 53 -12.81 -19.51 -1.73
N LYS A 54 -12.21 -20.69 -1.61
CA LYS A 54 -12.36 -21.63 -0.49
C LYS A 54 -10.99 -22.04 0.01
N ASP A 55 -10.86 -22.25 1.31
CA ASP A 55 -9.68 -22.80 1.97
C ASP A 55 -8.39 -21.97 1.76
N PHE A 56 -8.52 -20.64 1.63
CA PHE A 56 -7.36 -19.76 1.83
C PHE A 56 -6.92 -19.83 3.30
N GLN A 57 -5.65 -19.52 3.57
CA GLN A 57 -5.15 -19.59 4.94
C GLN A 57 -5.45 -18.30 5.71
N ASP A 58 -6.34 -18.40 6.70
CA ASP A 58 -6.91 -17.29 7.46
C ASP A 58 -5.83 -16.40 8.08
N GLN A 59 -4.92 -17.00 8.85
CA GLN A 59 -3.86 -16.28 9.53
C GLN A 59 -2.93 -15.55 8.56
N GLU A 60 -2.65 -16.15 7.40
CA GLU A 60 -1.81 -15.51 6.38
C GLU A 60 -2.50 -14.29 5.78
N TYR A 61 -3.79 -14.39 5.47
CA TYR A 61 -4.58 -13.28 4.95
C TYR A 61 -4.73 -12.16 5.99
N PHE A 62 -5.37 -12.45 7.13
CA PHE A 62 -5.78 -11.41 8.08
C PHE A 62 -4.59 -10.70 8.72
N ASN A 63 -3.53 -11.42 9.10
CA ASN A 63 -2.37 -10.77 9.71
C ASN A 63 -1.57 -9.92 8.71
N THR A 64 -1.43 -10.39 7.46
CA THR A 64 -0.78 -9.60 6.40
C THR A 64 -1.60 -8.34 6.11
N LYS A 65 -2.92 -8.49 5.98
CA LYS A 65 -3.85 -7.38 5.75
C LYS A 65 -3.80 -6.35 6.87
N GLU A 66 -3.88 -6.80 8.13
CA GLU A 66 -3.80 -5.95 9.34
C GLU A 66 -2.54 -5.08 9.32
N VAL A 67 -1.37 -5.68 9.07
CA VAL A 67 -0.10 -4.95 9.02
C VAL A 67 -0.07 -3.91 7.91
N LEU A 68 -0.54 -4.27 6.71
CA LEU A 68 -0.53 -3.37 5.56
C LEU A 68 -1.52 -2.21 5.72
N GLU A 69 -2.73 -2.48 6.20
CA GLU A 69 -3.75 -1.44 6.47
C GLU A 69 -3.33 -0.52 7.60
N SER A 70 -2.67 -1.05 8.64
CA SER A 70 -2.08 -0.23 9.72
C SER A 70 -0.98 0.71 9.20
N GLY A 71 -0.35 0.37 8.07
CA GLY A 71 0.60 1.22 7.35
C GLY A 71 -0.05 2.23 6.39
N GLY A 72 -1.38 2.31 6.35
CA GLY A 72 -2.13 3.23 5.48
C GLY A 72 -2.35 2.71 4.05
N ALA A 73 -2.07 1.43 3.78
CA ALA A 73 -2.34 0.83 2.47
C ALA A 73 -3.84 0.53 2.30
N VAL A 74 -4.32 0.62 1.07
CA VAL A 74 -5.67 0.24 0.66
C VAL A 74 -5.61 -1.14 0.01
N ILE A 75 -6.31 -2.10 0.60
CA ILE A 75 -6.31 -3.49 0.14
C ILE A 75 -7.53 -3.75 -0.75
N THR A 76 -7.29 -4.22 -1.97
CA THR A 76 -8.33 -4.87 -2.79
C THR A 76 -8.09 -6.37 -2.74
N THR A 77 -9.10 -7.13 -2.29
CA THR A 77 -9.01 -8.60 -2.28
C THR A 77 -9.70 -9.19 -3.50
N LEU A 78 -9.02 -10.12 -4.18
CA LEU A 78 -9.49 -10.75 -5.40
C LEU A 78 -9.45 -12.28 -5.28
N SER A 79 -10.38 -12.92 -5.97
CA SER A 79 -10.45 -14.38 -6.08
C SER A 79 -11.05 -14.80 -7.42
N ALA A 80 -11.08 -16.10 -7.71
CA ALA A 80 -11.65 -16.65 -8.94
C ALA A 80 -13.20 -16.52 -9.01
N SER A 81 -13.86 -16.16 -7.91
CA SER A 81 -15.32 -16.04 -7.82
C SER A 81 -15.71 -14.85 -6.95
N LEU A 82 -16.89 -14.28 -7.22
CA LEU A 82 -17.49 -13.21 -6.42
C LEU A 82 -18.30 -13.82 -5.26
N GLY A 83 -18.50 -13.03 -4.21
CA GLY A 83 -19.28 -13.42 -3.04
C GLY A 83 -18.42 -13.64 -1.81
N GLN A 84 -18.88 -14.49 -0.89
CA GLN A 84 -18.19 -14.74 0.38
C GLN A 84 -17.14 -15.85 0.21
N ALA A 85 -15.87 -15.48 0.15
CA ALA A 85 -14.77 -16.44 0.25
C ALA A 85 -14.63 -16.90 1.71
N VAL A 86 -14.36 -18.20 1.89
CA VAL A 86 -14.27 -18.82 3.23
C VAL A 86 -12.90 -19.47 3.39
N GLY A 87 -12.20 -19.08 4.45
CA GLY A 87 -10.88 -19.58 4.83
C GLY A 87 -10.99 -20.98 5.43
N LYS A 88 -9.86 -21.66 5.50
CA LYS A 88 -9.75 -23.03 6.04
C LYS A 88 -10.30 -23.14 7.47
N TYR A 89 -10.17 -22.07 8.25
CA TYR A 89 -10.61 -22.00 9.65
C TYR A 89 -11.89 -21.17 9.83
N GLY A 90 -12.64 -20.92 8.75
CA GLY A 90 -13.97 -20.30 8.78
C GLY A 90 -13.97 -18.77 8.71
N GLY A 91 -12.82 -18.13 8.54
CA GLY A 91 -12.73 -16.70 8.30
C GLY A 91 -13.35 -16.31 6.96
N GLU A 92 -14.01 -15.17 6.93
CA GLU A 92 -14.87 -14.79 5.82
C GLU A 92 -14.39 -13.49 5.17
N VAL A 93 -14.29 -13.49 3.83
CA VAL A 93 -13.89 -12.30 3.06
C VAL A 93 -14.83 -12.07 1.88
N LYS A 94 -15.42 -10.88 1.79
CA LYS A 94 -16.25 -10.49 0.65
C LYS A 94 -15.38 -10.18 -0.56
N ILE A 95 -15.62 -10.86 -1.67
CA ILE A 95 -14.95 -10.67 -2.96
C ILE A 95 -15.86 -9.90 -3.90
N GLU A 96 -15.44 -8.67 -4.21
CA GLU A 96 -16.16 -7.74 -5.08
C GLU A 96 -15.51 -7.60 -6.46
N LYS A 97 -14.31 -8.14 -6.64
CA LYS A 97 -13.57 -8.11 -7.91
C LYS A 97 -12.89 -9.45 -8.17
N LYS A 98 -13.04 -9.97 -9.39
CA LYS A 98 -12.40 -11.23 -9.78
C LYS A 98 -10.95 -11.04 -10.22
N LEU A 99 -10.17 -12.12 -10.18
CA LEU A 99 -8.80 -12.17 -10.70
C LEU A 99 -8.70 -11.70 -12.16
N GLU A 100 -9.70 -12.01 -12.98
CA GLU A 100 -9.75 -11.66 -14.40
C GLU A 100 -9.81 -10.14 -14.63
N GLU A 101 -10.37 -9.40 -13.67
CA GLU A 101 -10.57 -7.96 -13.72
C GLU A 101 -9.37 -7.17 -13.17
N LEU A 102 -8.35 -7.87 -12.63
CA LEU A 102 -7.15 -7.23 -12.11
C LEU A 102 -6.35 -6.59 -13.25
N ASP A 103 -6.11 -5.28 -13.13
CA ASP A 103 -5.10 -4.57 -13.89
C ASP A 103 -3.95 -4.21 -12.94
N VAL A 104 -2.79 -4.83 -13.14
CA VAL A 104 -1.62 -4.68 -12.26
C VAL A 104 -1.13 -3.23 -12.16
N LYS A 105 -1.38 -2.41 -13.18
CA LYS A 105 -0.91 -1.01 -13.21
C LYS A 105 -1.52 -0.17 -12.09
N ASP A 106 -2.72 -0.54 -11.64
CA ASP A 106 -3.51 0.20 -10.65
C ASP A 106 -3.03 -0.02 -9.20
N PHE A 107 -2.06 -0.93 -9.01
CA PHE A 107 -1.55 -1.32 -7.71
C PHE A 107 -0.05 -1.05 -7.57
N ASP A 108 0.39 -0.80 -6.35
CA ASP A 108 1.79 -0.71 -5.97
C ASP A 108 2.38 -2.08 -5.62
N ALA A 109 1.53 -3.01 -5.15
CA ALA A 109 1.91 -4.38 -4.82
C ALA A 109 0.84 -5.41 -5.20
N VAL A 110 1.30 -6.63 -5.45
CA VAL A 110 0.47 -7.83 -5.64
C VAL A 110 0.93 -8.91 -4.67
N VAL A 111 0.00 -9.51 -3.93
CA VAL A 111 0.30 -10.47 -2.85
C VAL A 111 -0.55 -11.72 -3.03
N PHE A 112 0.08 -12.89 -3.13
CA PHE A 112 -0.58 -14.18 -3.20
C PHE A 112 -0.59 -14.87 -1.82
N ILE A 113 -1.78 -15.19 -1.31
CA ILE A 113 -1.96 -15.90 -0.04
C ILE A 113 -2.06 -17.42 -0.28
N GLY A 114 -1.52 -18.20 0.67
CA GLY A 114 -1.56 -19.65 0.62
C GLY A 114 -2.86 -20.26 1.16
N GLY A 115 -2.75 -21.45 1.72
CA GLY A 115 -3.87 -22.33 2.08
C GLY A 115 -4.08 -23.45 1.05
N SER A 116 -4.84 -24.47 1.43
CA SER A 116 -5.07 -25.62 0.54
C SER A 116 -5.85 -25.25 -0.72
N GLY A 117 -6.66 -24.18 -0.69
CA GLY A 117 -7.31 -23.67 -1.89
C GLY A 117 -6.33 -23.13 -2.93
N ALA A 118 -5.16 -22.65 -2.51
CA ALA A 118 -4.16 -22.05 -3.40
C ALA A 118 -3.43 -23.08 -4.28
N PHE A 119 -3.54 -24.39 -4.00
CA PHE A 119 -3.03 -25.43 -4.91
C PHE A 119 -3.64 -25.31 -6.31
N ASN A 120 -4.91 -24.89 -6.41
CA ASN A 120 -5.59 -24.66 -7.70
C ASN A 120 -5.00 -23.49 -8.49
N TYR A 121 -4.18 -22.63 -7.86
CA TYR A 121 -3.59 -21.44 -8.48
C TYR A 121 -2.15 -21.67 -8.93
N ILE A 122 -1.50 -22.75 -8.48
CA ILE A 122 -0.10 -23.08 -8.84
C ILE A 122 0.08 -23.20 -10.36
N ASP A 123 -0.88 -23.79 -11.05
CA ASP A 123 -0.87 -23.98 -12.52
C ASP A 123 -1.86 -23.06 -13.25
N ASN A 124 -2.40 -22.05 -12.56
CA ASN A 124 -3.36 -21.14 -13.15
C ASN A 124 -2.66 -20.08 -14.00
N SER A 125 -2.98 -20.07 -15.30
CA SER A 125 -2.36 -19.17 -16.28
C SER A 125 -2.58 -17.69 -15.99
N LYS A 126 -3.75 -17.30 -15.45
CA LYS A 126 -4.03 -15.92 -15.06
C LYS A 126 -3.16 -15.50 -13.87
N CYS A 127 -2.97 -16.37 -12.87
CA CYS A 127 -2.06 -16.10 -11.76
C CYS A 127 -0.61 -15.92 -12.23
N HIS A 128 -0.15 -16.75 -13.17
CA HIS A 128 1.17 -16.59 -13.78
C HIS A 128 1.30 -15.28 -14.55
N GLN A 129 0.28 -14.90 -15.31
CA GLN A 129 0.25 -13.63 -16.04
C GLN A 129 0.37 -12.45 -15.06
N ILE A 130 -0.44 -12.44 -13.99
CA ILE A 130 -0.41 -11.40 -12.97
C ILE A 130 0.97 -11.29 -12.33
N ALA A 131 1.59 -12.41 -11.94
CA ALA A 131 2.93 -12.43 -11.36
C ALA A 131 3.99 -11.86 -12.33
N LYS A 132 3.95 -12.27 -13.60
CA LYS A 132 4.87 -11.75 -14.64
C LYS A 132 4.67 -10.26 -14.89
N GLU A 133 3.43 -9.79 -14.93
CA GLU A 133 3.11 -8.37 -15.11
C GLU A 133 3.57 -7.54 -13.91
N ALA A 134 3.37 -8.02 -12.69
CA ALA A 134 3.85 -7.35 -11.48
C ALA A 134 5.37 -7.20 -11.48
N ALA A 135 6.09 -8.29 -11.79
CA ALA A 135 7.55 -8.27 -11.91
C ALA A 135 8.02 -7.33 -13.03
N LYS A 136 7.38 -7.39 -14.22
CA LYS A 136 7.72 -6.55 -15.38
C LYS A 136 7.50 -5.06 -15.11
N GLN A 137 6.45 -4.73 -14.35
CA GLN A 137 6.11 -3.35 -13.99
C GLN A 137 6.81 -2.88 -12.70
N ASP A 138 7.78 -3.65 -12.20
CA ASP A 138 8.57 -3.31 -11.00
C ASP A 138 7.70 -3.02 -9.77
N LYS A 139 6.58 -3.75 -9.65
CA LYS A 139 5.70 -3.74 -8.46
C LYS A 139 6.28 -4.60 -7.36
N VAL A 140 5.91 -4.33 -6.11
CA VAL A 140 6.22 -5.27 -5.02
C VAL A 140 5.39 -6.54 -5.21
N LEU A 141 6.04 -7.70 -5.21
CA LEU A 141 5.42 -8.99 -5.47
C LEU A 141 5.62 -9.92 -4.27
N GLY A 142 4.53 -10.24 -3.57
CA GLY A 142 4.54 -11.08 -2.39
C GLY A 142 3.92 -12.45 -2.62
N ALA A 143 4.45 -13.51 -2.02
CA ALA A 143 3.75 -14.79 -1.90
C ALA A 143 4.09 -15.52 -0.59
N ILE A 144 3.12 -16.18 0.05
CA ILE A 144 3.31 -16.86 1.33
C ILE A 144 2.82 -18.32 1.30
N CYS A 145 3.49 -19.17 2.09
CA CYS A 145 3.16 -20.57 2.29
C CYS A 145 3.31 -21.40 1.02
N ILE A 146 2.24 -21.94 0.44
CA ILE A 146 2.30 -22.67 -0.83
C ILE A 146 2.34 -21.74 -2.06
N ALA A 147 1.90 -20.49 -1.92
CA ALA A 147 1.77 -19.55 -3.03
C ALA A 147 3.08 -19.17 -3.75
N PRO A 148 4.29 -19.18 -3.14
CA PRO A 148 5.55 -19.00 -3.87
C PRO A 148 5.75 -19.99 -5.02
N ALA A 149 5.12 -21.18 -4.98
CA ALA A 149 5.13 -22.12 -6.11
C ALA A 149 4.47 -21.54 -7.37
N ILE A 150 3.49 -20.63 -7.22
CA ILE A 150 2.88 -19.88 -8.34
C ILE A 150 3.95 -19.01 -9.00
N LEU A 151 4.73 -18.28 -8.20
CA LEU A 151 5.79 -17.38 -8.69
C LEU A 151 6.93 -18.18 -9.35
N ALA A 152 7.29 -19.33 -8.77
CA ALA A 152 8.27 -20.25 -9.34
C ALA A 152 7.86 -20.72 -10.74
N LYS A 153 6.63 -21.24 -10.89
CA LYS A 153 6.11 -21.68 -12.20
C LYS A 153 5.85 -20.54 -13.18
N ALA A 154 5.57 -19.34 -12.69
CA ALA A 154 5.54 -18.14 -13.50
C ALA A 154 6.94 -17.73 -14.03
N GLY A 155 8.02 -18.32 -13.50
CA GLY A 155 9.40 -18.05 -13.89
C GLY A 155 9.98 -16.77 -13.30
N VAL A 156 9.25 -16.08 -12.43
CA VAL A 156 9.70 -14.80 -11.84
C VAL A 156 10.67 -15.00 -10.67
N LEU A 157 10.83 -16.23 -10.19
CA LEU A 157 11.81 -16.60 -9.15
C LEU A 157 13.12 -17.18 -9.70
N ARG A 158 13.31 -17.26 -11.03
CA ARG A 158 14.55 -17.79 -11.60
C ARG A 158 15.74 -16.93 -11.16
N GLU A 159 16.78 -17.57 -10.62
CA GLU A 159 17.99 -16.95 -10.06
C GLU A 159 17.71 -15.99 -8.90
N LYS A 160 16.53 -16.10 -8.27
CA LYS A 160 16.12 -15.31 -7.11
C LYS A 160 16.12 -16.15 -5.85
N LYS A 161 16.49 -15.52 -4.74
CA LYS A 161 16.32 -16.11 -3.41
C LYS A 161 14.84 -16.14 -3.05
N ALA A 162 14.36 -17.28 -2.58
CA ALA A 162 12.98 -17.43 -2.16
C ALA A 162 12.83 -18.51 -1.08
N THR A 163 11.77 -18.40 -0.28
CA THR A 163 11.31 -19.44 0.64
C THR A 163 9.90 -19.89 0.28
N VAL A 164 9.45 -21.01 0.83
CA VAL A 164 8.12 -21.61 0.61
C VAL A 164 7.77 -22.53 1.78
N TRP A 165 6.50 -22.84 1.96
CA TRP A 165 6.07 -23.82 2.96
C TRP A 165 6.71 -25.18 2.70
N THR A 166 7.33 -25.71 3.75
CA THR A 166 7.80 -27.09 3.81
C THR A 166 7.45 -27.68 5.18
N SER A 167 7.40 -29.00 5.24
CA SER A 167 7.28 -29.75 6.48
C SER A 167 8.11 -31.04 6.40
N SER A 168 8.24 -31.76 7.50
CA SER A 168 8.87 -33.08 7.50
C SER A 168 8.12 -34.10 6.63
N LEU A 169 6.84 -33.87 6.35
CA LEU A 169 5.97 -34.77 5.58
C LEU A 169 5.82 -34.34 4.12
N ASP A 170 6.05 -33.07 3.81
CA ASP A 170 5.86 -32.52 2.47
C ASP A 170 6.87 -31.41 2.18
N ARG A 171 7.74 -31.67 1.20
CA ARG A 171 8.71 -30.73 0.64
C ARG A 171 8.50 -30.50 -0.86
N SER A 172 7.32 -30.84 -1.37
CA SER A 172 6.99 -30.74 -2.80
C SER A 172 7.10 -29.30 -3.32
N ALA A 173 6.71 -28.31 -2.51
CA ALA A 173 6.79 -26.90 -2.86
C ALA A 173 8.25 -26.41 -3.02
N GLU A 174 9.15 -26.83 -2.14
CA GLU A 174 10.59 -26.55 -2.28
C GLU A 174 11.14 -27.16 -3.57
N LYS A 175 10.76 -28.40 -3.88
CA LYS A 175 11.15 -29.04 -5.14
C LYS A 175 10.67 -28.22 -6.34
N ILE A 176 9.44 -27.71 -6.33
CA ILE A 176 8.93 -26.82 -7.39
C ILE A 176 9.80 -25.57 -7.53
N LEU A 177 10.17 -24.92 -6.42
CA LEU A 177 11.04 -23.74 -6.45
C LEU A 177 12.38 -24.06 -7.12
N LYS A 178 13.06 -25.10 -6.64
CA LYS A 178 14.39 -25.52 -7.14
C LYS A 178 14.34 -25.91 -8.62
N GLU A 179 13.35 -26.69 -9.03
CA GLU A 179 13.19 -27.13 -10.43
C GLU A 179 12.89 -25.98 -11.39
N ASN A 180 12.35 -24.86 -10.90
CA ASN A 180 12.11 -23.65 -11.68
C ASN A 180 13.22 -22.60 -11.53
N GLY A 181 14.34 -22.96 -10.90
CA GLY A 181 15.57 -22.16 -10.85
C GLY A 181 15.62 -21.13 -9.72
N ALA A 182 14.78 -21.24 -8.70
CA ALA A 182 14.89 -20.41 -7.50
C ALA A 182 16.01 -20.91 -6.57
N ASP A 183 16.72 -19.98 -5.93
CA ASP A 183 17.67 -20.25 -4.85
C ASP A 183 16.91 -20.36 -3.52
N TYR A 184 16.45 -21.58 -3.19
CA TYR A 184 15.66 -21.82 -1.98
C TYR A 184 16.45 -21.51 -0.70
N GLN A 185 15.87 -20.68 0.16
CA GLN A 185 16.38 -20.39 1.51
C GLN A 185 15.41 -20.96 2.56
N ASP A 186 15.97 -21.55 3.62
CA ASP A 186 15.20 -22.10 4.74
C ASP A 186 14.93 -21.04 5.82
N ASP A 187 14.36 -19.91 5.40
CA ASP A 187 14.06 -18.75 6.24
C ASP A 187 12.54 -18.50 6.33
N ASP A 188 12.10 -17.82 7.41
CA ASP A 188 10.71 -17.40 7.60
C ASP A 188 10.22 -16.48 6.47
N VAL A 189 11.04 -15.51 6.11
CA VAL A 189 10.77 -14.48 5.10
C VAL A 189 12.06 -14.22 4.33
N VAL A 190 11.97 -14.24 3.00
CA VAL A 190 13.07 -13.90 2.10
C VAL A 190 12.65 -12.71 1.25
N VAL A 191 13.54 -11.72 1.18
CA VAL A 191 13.40 -10.54 0.32
C VAL A 191 14.52 -10.55 -0.71
N ASP A 192 14.17 -10.54 -1.99
CA ASP A 192 15.11 -10.39 -3.12
C ASP A 192 14.59 -9.30 -4.06
N GLY A 193 15.20 -8.12 -3.96
CA GLY A 193 14.72 -6.92 -4.64
C GLY A 193 13.30 -6.56 -4.20
N LYS A 194 12.36 -6.56 -5.15
CA LYS A 194 10.94 -6.30 -4.90
C LYS A 194 10.08 -7.55 -4.71
N ILE A 195 10.70 -8.73 -4.69
CA ILE A 195 10.00 -10.00 -4.44
C ILE A 195 10.16 -10.35 -2.95
N VAL A 196 9.03 -10.63 -2.30
CA VAL A 196 8.97 -11.09 -0.91
C VAL A 196 8.31 -12.46 -0.90
N THR A 197 8.97 -13.45 -0.31
CA THR A 197 8.38 -14.78 -0.08
C THR A 197 8.41 -15.12 1.40
N ALA A 198 7.43 -15.89 1.89
CA ALA A 198 7.37 -16.31 3.28
C ALA A 198 6.92 -17.77 3.41
N ASN A 199 7.43 -18.46 4.41
CA ASN A 199 7.28 -19.91 4.51
C ASN A 199 5.93 -20.36 5.08
N GLY A 200 5.14 -19.51 5.76
CA GLY A 200 3.86 -19.98 6.34
C GLY A 200 3.18 -19.01 7.32
N PRO A 201 2.11 -19.47 7.98
CA PRO A 201 1.26 -18.63 8.84
C PRO A 201 2.00 -17.88 9.95
N ALA A 202 3.02 -18.52 10.54
CA ALA A 202 3.83 -17.92 11.60
C ALA A 202 4.61 -16.69 11.13
N ALA A 203 4.95 -16.62 9.84
CA ALA A 203 5.68 -15.52 9.23
C ALA A 203 4.77 -14.38 8.74
N ALA A 204 3.44 -14.52 8.75
CA ALA A 204 2.50 -13.59 8.11
C ALA A 204 2.67 -12.12 8.53
N LYS A 205 2.91 -11.84 9.81
CA LYS A 205 3.16 -10.45 10.27
C LYS A 205 4.50 -9.91 9.76
N LYS A 206 5.57 -10.71 9.83
CA LYS A 206 6.91 -10.34 9.29
C LYS A 206 6.85 -10.13 7.78
N PHE A 207 6.08 -10.97 7.08
CA PHE A 207 5.84 -10.88 5.64
C PHE A 207 5.15 -9.56 5.27
N GLY A 208 4.05 -9.20 5.95
CA GLY A 208 3.39 -7.91 5.77
C GLY A 208 4.31 -6.72 6.06
N GLN A 209 5.17 -6.81 7.08
CA GLN A 209 6.14 -5.77 7.43
C GLN A 209 7.22 -5.59 6.35
N ALA A 210 7.70 -6.69 5.77
CA ALA A 210 8.67 -6.65 4.67
C ALA A 210 8.06 -5.96 3.43
N ILE A 211 6.82 -6.30 3.06
CA ILE A 211 6.10 -5.64 1.97
C ILE A 211 5.90 -4.15 2.27
N ALA A 212 5.44 -3.81 3.47
CA ALA A 212 5.22 -2.42 3.87
C ALA A 212 6.52 -1.59 3.80
N THR A 213 7.68 -2.21 4.12
CA THR A 213 8.98 -1.55 4.05
C THR A 213 9.39 -1.22 2.62
N LEU A 214 9.09 -2.09 1.65
CA LEU A 214 9.38 -1.87 0.24
C LEU A 214 8.47 -0.83 -0.43
N LEU A 215 7.36 -0.47 0.21
CA LEU A 215 6.38 0.49 -0.30
C LEU A 215 6.56 1.92 0.24
N LYS A 216 7.53 2.13 1.13
CA LYS A 216 7.87 3.45 1.68
C LYS A 216 8.66 4.32 0.71
#